data_AF-A0A4Y8TWK4-F1
#
_entry.id   AF-A0A4Y8TWK4-F1
#
_cell.length_a   1.000
_cell.length_b   1.000
_cell.length_c   1.000
_cell.angle_alpha   90.00
_cell.angle_beta   90.00
_cell.angle_gamma   90.00
#
_symmetry.space_group_name_H-M   'P 1'
#
loop_
_entity.id
_entity.type
_entity.pdbx_description
1 polymer ?
#
loop_
_entity_poly.entity_id
_entity_poly.type
_entity_poly.pdbx_seq_one_letter_code
_entity_poly.pdbx_strand_id
1 'polypeptide(L)'
;MTGRIVRSRTAERTAELLGSREGRKHLSQHGWTQGMPVVMAGAQELLDDVMGLVSVHGRAALIAMIDPRSDDLQFLHVSAPSPVLEIVTPAAARTRIASLFAAAQDEGMQTFRVKYWQHSAVAHLIPACHRSAEEDRLSYLPKLSS
;
A
#
# COMPACT_ATOMS: atom_id res chain seq x y z
N MET A 1 14.76 -27.46 -1.12
CA MET A 1 14.55 -26.68 -2.36
C MET A 1 13.09 -26.23 -2.41
N THR A 2 12.74 -25.07 -1.85
CA THR A 2 11.35 -24.60 -1.77
C THR A 2 11.31 -23.09 -2.05
N GLY A 3 11.68 -22.70 -3.27
CA GLY A 3 11.90 -21.30 -3.62
C GLY A 3 11.31 -20.89 -4.96
N ARG A 4 10.23 -21.52 -5.44
CA ARG A 4 9.76 -21.21 -6.80
C ARG A 4 8.27 -21.10 -7.10
N ILE A 5 7.31 -21.49 -6.25
CA ILE A 5 5.88 -21.36 -6.60
C ILE A 5 5.02 -21.10 -5.37
N VAL A 6 5.11 -19.90 -4.82
CA VAL A 6 3.99 -19.26 -4.10
C VAL A 6 4.14 -17.77 -4.41
N ARG A 7 3.23 -17.20 -5.22
CA ARG A 7 3.09 -15.74 -5.22
C ARG A 7 2.78 -15.38 -3.78
N SER A 8 3.54 -14.47 -3.16
CA SER A 8 3.27 -14.09 -1.77
C SER A 8 1.78 -13.72 -1.67
N ARG A 9 1.09 -14.09 -0.59
CA ARG A 9 -0.34 -13.80 -0.39
C ARG A 9 -0.68 -12.32 -0.67
N THR A 10 0.24 -11.42 -0.33
CA THR A 10 0.20 -10.00 -0.67
C THR A 10 0.08 -9.77 -2.18
N ALA A 11 0.87 -10.46 -3.00
CA ALA A 11 0.85 -10.37 -4.45
C ALA A 11 -0.49 -10.83 -5.04
N GLU A 12 -1.01 -11.96 -4.55
CA GLU A 12 -2.28 -12.52 -5.02
C GLU A 12 -3.44 -11.55 -4.75
N ARG A 13 -3.59 -11.11 -3.49
CA ARG A 13 -4.66 -10.18 -3.12
C ARG A 13 -4.51 -8.80 -3.78
N THR A 14 -3.27 -8.33 -3.97
CA THR A 14 -3.00 -7.09 -4.72
C THR A 14 -3.44 -7.23 -6.17
N ALA A 15 -3.12 -8.36 -6.81
CA ALA A 15 -3.52 -8.64 -8.19
C ALA A 15 -5.05 -8.77 -8.33
N GLU A 16 -5.72 -9.41 -7.37
CA GLU A 16 -7.19 -9.49 -7.33
C GLU A 16 -7.82 -8.11 -7.24
N LEU A 17 -7.35 -7.26 -6.32
CA LEU A 17 -7.89 -5.92 -6.12
C LEU A 17 -7.66 -5.03 -7.36
N LEU A 18 -6.44 -5.03 -7.93
CA LEU A 18 -6.12 -4.29 -9.16
C LEU A 18 -6.80 -4.88 -10.40
N GLY A 19 -7.16 -6.16 -10.39
CA GLY A 19 -7.90 -6.82 -11.48
C GLY A 19 -9.36 -6.40 -11.52
N SER A 20 -9.95 -6.02 -10.38
CA SER A 20 -11.33 -5.55 -10.29
C SER A 20 -11.49 -4.10 -10.77
N ARG A 21 -12.66 -3.76 -11.31
CA ARG A 21 -12.99 -2.38 -11.68
C ARG A 21 -13.19 -1.52 -10.43
N GLU A 22 -13.84 -2.10 -9.44
CA GLU A 22 -14.18 -1.49 -8.15
C GLU A 22 -12.89 -1.18 -7.36
N GLY A 23 -11.96 -2.13 -7.27
CA GLY A 23 -10.68 -1.94 -6.60
C GLY A 23 -9.80 -0.88 -7.29
N ARG A 24 -9.74 -0.87 -8.62
CA ARG A 24 -9.04 0.22 -9.36
C ARG A 24 -9.69 1.58 -9.13
N LYS A 25 -11.03 1.66 -9.15
CA LYS A 25 -11.77 2.89 -8.87
C LYS A 25 -11.47 3.40 -7.45
N HIS A 26 -11.53 2.50 -6.46
CA HIS A 26 -11.21 2.79 -5.07
C HIS A 26 -9.78 3.34 -4.93
N LEU A 27 -8.78 2.61 -5.44
CA LEU A 27 -7.39 3.07 -5.38
C LEU A 27 -7.20 4.42 -6.08
N SER A 28 -7.85 4.65 -7.23
CA SER A 28 -7.75 5.92 -7.95
C SER A 28 -8.37 7.10 -7.21
N GLN A 29 -9.42 6.89 -6.41
CA GLN A 29 -9.95 7.92 -5.51
C GLN A 29 -8.94 8.32 -4.42
N HIS A 30 -7.96 7.45 -4.14
CA HIS A 30 -6.89 7.66 -3.17
C HIS A 30 -5.52 7.86 -3.84
N GLY A 31 -5.50 8.42 -5.05
CA GLY A 31 -4.27 8.90 -5.69
C GLY A 31 -3.51 7.88 -6.53
N TRP A 32 -3.95 6.61 -6.59
CA TRP A 32 -3.36 5.64 -7.50
C TRP A 32 -3.71 5.93 -8.96
N THR A 33 -2.71 5.85 -9.83
CA THR A 33 -2.90 5.97 -11.28
C THR A 33 -2.41 4.72 -11.99
N GLN A 34 -3.00 4.41 -13.15
CA GLN A 34 -2.55 3.27 -13.94
C GLN A 34 -1.06 3.43 -14.29
N GLY A 35 -0.28 2.38 -14.02
CA GLY A 35 1.17 2.39 -14.20
C GLY A 35 1.95 2.91 -12.99
N MET A 36 1.30 3.38 -11.92
CA MET A 36 1.95 3.62 -10.63
C MET A 36 2.49 2.29 -10.07
N PRO A 37 3.76 2.25 -9.65
CA PRO A 37 4.38 1.04 -9.11
C PRO A 37 3.72 0.60 -7.81
N VAL A 38 3.67 -0.71 -7.60
CA VAL A 38 3.23 -1.33 -6.34
C VAL A 38 4.36 -2.19 -5.80
N VAL A 39 4.89 -1.81 -4.65
CA VAL A 39 5.93 -2.55 -3.93
C VAL A 39 5.25 -3.41 -2.88
N MET A 40 5.55 -4.71 -2.86
CA MET A 40 5.02 -5.62 -1.84
C MET A 40 6.03 -5.75 -0.72
N ALA A 41 5.58 -5.61 0.52
CA ALA A 41 6.44 -5.73 1.69
C ALA A 41 5.81 -6.64 2.75
N GLY A 42 6.65 -7.41 3.45
CA GLY A 42 6.30 -8.04 4.71
C GLY A 42 6.40 -7.04 5.87
N ALA A 43 5.53 -7.18 6.87
CA ALA A 43 5.48 -6.26 8.03
C ALA A 43 6.79 -6.11 8.81
N GLN A 44 7.66 -7.12 8.75
CA GLN A 44 8.96 -7.13 9.41
C GLN A 44 10.10 -6.64 8.51
N GLU A 45 9.85 -6.24 7.26
CA GLU A 45 10.88 -5.64 6.42
C GLU A 45 11.28 -4.25 6.93
N LEU A 46 12.54 -3.89 6.69
CA LEU A 46 13.06 -2.59 7.09
C LEU A 46 12.48 -1.51 6.18
N LEU A 47 12.08 -0.38 6.78
CA LEU A 47 11.59 0.78 6.05
C LEU A 47 12.60 1.25 5.00
N ASP A 48 13.89 1.30 5.37
CA ASP A 48 14.99 1.62 4.46
C ASP A 48 15.08 0.67 3.26
N ASP A 49 14.80 -0.62 3.41
CA ASP A 49 14.93 -1.58 2.32
C ASP A 49 13.74 -1.43 1.36
N VAL A 50 12.52 -1.32 1.90
CA VAL A 50 11.29 -1.11 1.12
C VAL A 50 11.33 0.23 0.37
N MET A 51 11.74 1.31 1.03
CA MET A 51 11.89 2.62 0.37
C MET A 51 13.00 2.59 -0.69
N GLY A 52 13.96 1.67 -0.59
CA GLY A 52 15.04 1.53 -1.57
C GLY A 52 14.47 1.02 -2.89
N LEU A 53 13.54 0.07 -2.81
CA LEU A 53 12.77 -0.41 -3.97
C LEU A 53 11.85 0.67 -4.54
N VAL A 54 11.16 1.43 -3.69
CA VAL A 54 10.34 2.57 -4.14
C VAL A 54 11.20 3.59 -4.90
N SER A 55 12.41 3.86 -4.42
CA SER A 55 13.34 4.83 -5.01
C SER A 55 13.75 4.48 -6.44
N VAL A 56 13.80 3.20 -6.80
CA VAL A 56 14.13 2.75 -8.18
C VAL A 56 13.14 3.32 -9.20
N HIS A 57 11.89 3.59 -8.79
CA HIS A 57 10.87 4.09 -9.70
C HIS A 57 10.88 5.61 -9.88
N GLY A 58 11.50 6.36 -8.96
CA GLY A 58 11.61 7.84 -9.04
C GLY A 58 10.28 8.61 -9.03
N ARG A 59 9.18 7.99 -8.60
CA ARG A 59 7.83 8.56 -8.60
C ARG A 59 7.02 8.01 -7.42
N ALA A 60 5.82 8.56 -7.22
CA ALA A 60 4.89 8.03 -6.23
C ALA A 60 4.60 6.54 -6.46
N ALA A 61 4.37 5.81 -5.36
CA ALA A 61 4.20 4.37 -5.35
C ALA A 61 3.15 3.96 -4.32
N LEU A 62 2.55 2.79 -4.53
CA LEU A 62 1.85 2.09 -3.47
C LEU A 62 2.77 1.07 -2.82
N ILE A 63 2.61 0.90 -1.52
CA ILE A 63 3.20 -0.21 -0.78
C ILE A 63 2.04 -1.09 -0.33
N ALA A 64 2.07 -2.35 -0.73
CA ALA A 64 1.10 -3.36 -0.35
C ALA A 64 1.66 -4.23 0.78
N MET A 65 0.87 -4.42 1.83
CA MET A 65 1.25 -5.24 2.98
C MET A 65 0.02 -5.98 3.51
N ILE A 66 0.21 -7.22 3.96
CA ILE A 66 -0.80 -7.89 4.80
C ILE A 66 -0.53 -7.51 6.24
N ASP A 67 -1.53 -6.90 6.91
CA ASP A 67 -1.46 -6.62 8.33
C ASP A 67 -1.39 -7.95 9.10
N PRO A 68 -0.31 -8.22 9.86
CA PRO A 68 -0.18 -9.47 10.61
C PRO A 68 -1.24 -9.63 11.72
N ARG A 69 -1.95 -8.56 12.10
CA ARG A 69 -2.97 -8.58 13.16
C ARG A 69 -4.36 -8.93 12.62
N SER A 70 -4.76 -8.31 11.50
CA SER A 70 -6.09 -8.51 10.93
C SER A 70 -6.13 -9.45 9.72
N ASP A 71 -4.96 -9.82 9.18
CA ASP A 71 -4.81 -10.49 7.89
C ASP A 71 -5.40 -9.68 6.71
N ASP A 72 -5.64 -8.38 6.86
CA ASP A 72 -6.16 -7.55 5.77
C ASP A 72 -5.05 -7.03 4.85
N LEU A 73 -5.39 -6.88 3.57
CA LEU A 73 -4.53 -6.17 2.61
C LEU A 73 -4.65 -4.66 2.83
N GLN A 74 -3.53 -4.04 3.18
CA GLN A 74 -3.41 -2.60 3.34
C GLN A 74 -2.53 -2.01 2.24
N PHE A 75 -2.86 -0.79 1.83
CA PHE A 75 -2.04 0.00 0.93
C PHE A 75 -1.61 1.30 1.59
N LEU A 76 -0.33 1.63 1.45
CA LEU A 76 0.21 2.93 1.79
C LEU A 76 0.56 3.64 0.48
N HIS A 77 -0.03 4.79 0.23
CA HIS A 77 0.43 5.66 -0.84
C HIS A 77 1.63 6.46 -0.35
N VAL A 78 2.74 6.42 -1.09
CA VAL A 78 3.96 7.17 -0.79
C VAL A 78 4.26 8.13 -1.95
N SER A 79 4.43 9.41 -1.64
CA SER A 79 4.84 10.41 -2.62
C SER A 79 6.30 10.23 -3.04
N ALA A 80 6.69 10.83 -4.16
CA ALA A 80 8.11 11.06 -4.42
C ALA A 80 8.69 12.00 -3.34
N PRO A 81 9.97 11.85 -2.95
CA PRO A 81 10.65 12.83 -2.12
C PRO A 81 10.61 14.22 -2.76
N SER A 82 10.31 15.27 -1.99
CA SER A 82 10.06 16.60 -2.55
C SER A 82 10.74 17.72 -1.75
N PRO A 83 11.44 18.66 -2.42
CA PRO A 83 12.12 19.77 -1.75
C PRO A 83 11.17 20.80 -1.13
N VAL A 84 9.87 20.76 -1.49
CA VAL A 84 8.86 21.67 -0.93
C VAL A 84 8.36 21.24 0.44
N LEU A 85 8.68 20.02 0.87
CA LEU A 85 8.34 19.50 2.18
C LEU A 85 9.41 19.88 3.19
N GLU A 86 9.00 20.06 4.45
CA GLU A 86 9.94 20.17 5.56
C GLU A 86 10.85 18.95 5.61
N ILE A 87 12.16 19.17 5.72
CA ILE A 87 13.16 18.10 5.80
C ILE A 87 13.19 17.57 7.24
N VAL A 88 12.52 16.45 7.48
CA VAL A 88 12.45 15.83 8.81
C VAL A 88 13.68 14.97 9.09
N THR A 89 13.93 14.67 10.36
CA THR A 89 14.96 13.70 10.75
C THR A 89 14.65 12.34 10.11
N PRO A 90 15.66 11.64 9.56
CA PRO A 90 15.42 10.31 9.00
C PRO A 90 14.88 9.36 10.07
N ALA A 91 14.02 8.44 9.65
CA ALA A 91 13.55 7.37 10.51
C ALA A 91 14.74 6.62 11.14
N ALA A 92 14.56 6.16 12.37
CA ALA A 92 15.60 5.45 13.09
C ALA A 92 16.08 4.21 12.32
N ALA A 93 17.35 3.86 12.50
CA ALA A 93 17.87 2.63 11.95
C ALA A 93 17.05 1.44 12.45
N ARG A 94 16.78 0.49 11.56
CA ARG A 94 15.97 -0.72 11.82
C ARG A 94 14.47 -0.49 12.02
N THR A 95 13.95 0.72 11.77
CA THR A 95 12.50 0.94 11.72
C THR A 95 11.85 -0.01 10.71
N ARG A 96 10.77 -0.67 11.12
CA ARG A 96 9.99 -1.59 10.29
C ARG A 96 8.94 -0.85 9.48
N ILE A 97 8.64 -1.33 8.27
CA ILE A 97 7.60 -0.74 7.42
C ILE A 97 6.23 -0.68 8.11
N ALA A 98 5.88 -1.69 8.92
CA ALA A 98 4.62 -1.71 9.67
C ALA A 98 4.47 -0.51 10.63
N SER A 99 5.57 0.06 11.12
CA SER A 99 5.53 1.26 11.97
C SER A 99 5.05 2.49 11.20
N LEU A 100 5.39 2.59 9.91
CA LEU A 100 4.92 3.67 9.05
C LEU A 100 3.43 3.52 8.73
N PHE A 101 2.96 2.29 8.54
CA PHE A 101 1.52 2.01 8.40
C PHE A 101 0.75 2.42 9.65
N ALA A 102 1.25 2.06 10.84
CA ALA A 102 0.62 2.45 12.11
C ALA A 102 0.58 3.98 12.28
N ALA A 103 1.71 4.67 12.04
CA ALA A 103 1.77 6.12 12.15
C ALA A 103 0.81 6.82 11.17
N ALA A 104 0.75 6.35 9.90
CA ALA A 104 -0.19 6.88 8.92
C ALA A 104 -1.66 6.56 9.23
N GLN A 105 -1.94 5.49 9.99
CA GLN A 105 -3.29 5.17 10.45
C GLN A 105 -3.74 6.13 11.56
N ASP A 106 -2.85 6.44 12.49
CA ASP A 106 -3.16 7.32 13.63
C ASP A 106 -3.24 8.80 13.21
N GLU A 107 -2.36 9.25 12.32
CA GLU A 107 -2.22 10.66 11.92
C GLU A 107 -2.90 10.99 10.57
N GLY A 108 -3.34 9.98 9.83
CA GLY A 108 -3.92 10.09 8.49
C GLY A 108 -2.86 10.33 7.39
N MET A 109 -1.91 11.24 7.62
CA MET A 109 -0.76 11.49 6.75
C MET A 109 0.52 11.59 7.57
N GLN A 110 1.54 10.83 7.19
CA GLN A 110 2.86 10.85 7.81
C GLN A 110 3.88 11.50 6.88
N THR A 111 4.47 12.61 7.30
CA THR A 111 5.71 13.11 6.70
C THR A 111 6.89 12.31 7.27
N PHE A 112 7.73 11.76 6.40
CA PHE A 112 8.86 10.94 6.82
C PHE A 112 10.04 11.08 5.85
N ARG A 113 11.22 10.62 6.28
CA ARG A 113 12.42 10.54 5.46
C ARG A 113 13.20 9.27 5.82
N VAL A 114 13.84 8.66 4.82
CA VAL A 114 14.80 7.56 5.04
C VAL A 114 16.24 8.05 4.81
N LYS A 115 17.22 7.33 5.33
CA LYS A 115 18.62 7.81 5.45
C LYS A 115 19.26 8.28 4.14
N TYR A 116 18.87 7.70 3.01
CA TYR A 116 19.46 7.98 1.69
C TYR A 116 18.62 8.95 0.85
N TRP A 117 17.54 9.51 1.40
CA TRP A 117 16.78 10.57 0.74
C TRP A 117 17.25 11.95 1.20
N GLN A 118 17.44 12.85 0.24
CA GLN A 118 17.77 14.25 0.51
C GLN A 118 16.56 15.02 1.05
N HIS A 119 15.35 14.67 0.60
CA HIS A 119 14.10 15.32 0.96
C HIS A 119 13.12 14.36 1.63
N SER A 120 12.13 14.91 2.32
CA SER A 120 11.04 14.13 2.91
C SER A 120 10.04 13.69 1.84
N ALA A 121 9.25 12.68 2.18
CA ALA A 121 8.07 12.24 1.44
C ALA A 121 6.86 12.20 2.38
N VAL A 122 5.66 12.13 1.80
CA VAL A 122 4.42 11.92 2.54
C VAL A 122 3.89 10.53 2.26
N ALA A 123 3.51 9.84 3.32
CA ALA A 123 2.80 8.58 3.29
C ALA A 123 1.38 8.77 3.83
N HIS A 124 0.39 8.10 3.24
CA HIS A 124 -0.94 8.02 3.83
C HIS A 124 -1.55 6.64 3.57
N LEU A 125 -2.32 6.17 4.55
CA LEU A 125 -2.99 4.89 4.45
C LEU A 125 -4.19 5.03 3.51
N ILE A 126 -4.30 4.10 2.56
CA ILE A 126 -5.51 3.98 1.76
C ILE A 126 -6.51 3.14 2.57
N PRO A 127 -7.74 3.66 2.79
CA PRO A 127 -8.79 2.89 3.46
C PRO A 127 -9.02 1.53 2.80
N ALA A 128 -9.41 0.53 3.59
CA ALA A 128 -9.73 -0.79 3.05
C ALA A 128 -10.83 -0.69 1.99
N CYS A 129 -10.64 -1.38 0.87
CA CYS A 129 -11.68 -1.48 -0.16
C CYS A 129 -12.73 -2.48 0.33
N HIS A 130 -13.75 -2.00 1.03
CA HIS A 130 -14.89 -2.83 1.37
C HIS A 130 -15.68 -3.13 0.10
N ARG A 131 -15.81 -4.41 -0.26
CA ARG A 131 -16.81 -4.82 -1.24
C ARG A 131 -18.16 -4.42 -0.67
N SER A 132 -18.92 -3.60 -1.40
CA SER A 132 -20.21 -3.11 -0.92
C SER A 132 -21.11 -4.32 -0.63
N ALA A 133 -21.62 -4.44 0.60
CA ALA A 133 -22.50 -5.55 1.02
C ALA A 133 -23.78 -5.69 0.17
N GLU A 134 -24.11 -4.68 -0.65
CA GLU A 134 -25.19 -4.73 -1.64
C GLU A 134 -24.88 -5.67 -2.81
N GLU A 135 -23.63 -5.79 -3.26
CA GLU A 135 -23.27 -6.69 -4.37
C GLU A 135 -23.34 -8.16 -3.96
N ASP A 136 -22.95 -8.48 -2.73
CA ASP A 136 -23.15 -9.82 -2.18
C ASP A 136 -24.64 -10.14 -2.09
N ARG A 137 -25.48 -9.22 -1.60
CA ARG A 137 -26.95 -9.40 -1.54
C ARG A 137 -27.60 -9.58 -2.91
N LEU A 138 -27.17 -8.84 -3.92
CA LEU A 138 -27.69 -8.97 -5.30
C LEU A 138 -27.19 -10.24 -6.00
N SER A 139 -26.02 -10.78 -5.61
CA SER A 139 -25.51 -12.05 -6.14
C SER A 139 -26.29 -13.29 -5.67
N TYR A 140 -26.97 -13.19 -4.52
CA TYR A 140 -27.81 -14.26 -3.96
C TYR A 140 -29.29 -14.16 -4.35
N LEU A 141 -29.70 -13.14 -5.11
CA LEU A 141 -31.07 -13.12 -5.64
C LEU A 141 -31.19 -14.13 -6.78
N PRO A 142 -32.04 -15.17 -6.65
CA PRO A 142 -32.29 -16.08 -7.75
C PRO A 142 -32.80 -15.25 -8.93
N LYS A 143 -32.21 -15.47 -10.12
CA LYS A 143 -32.73 -14.89 -11.35
C LYS A 143 -34.17 -15.36 -11.50
N LEU A 144 -35.12 -14.48 -11.22
CA LEU A 144 -36.52 -14.70 -11.56
C LEU A 144 -36.59 -14.68 -13.09
N SER A 145 -36.63 -15.88 -13.65
CA SER A 145 -36.97 -16.11 -15.05
C SER A 145 -38.35 -15.51 -15.31
N SER A 146 -38.46 -14.60 -16.26
CA SER A 146 -39.70 -14.28 -16.97
C SER A 146 -39.45 -14.45 -18.47
#